data_AF-A0A2S2P113-F1
#
_entry.id   AF-A0A2S2P113-F1
#
_cell.length_a   1.000
_cell.length_b   1.000
_cell.length_c   1.000
_cell.angle_alpha   90.00
_cell.angle_beta   90.00
_cell.angle_gamma   90.00
#
_symmetry.space_group_name_H-M   'P 1'
#
loop_
_entity.id
_entity.type
_entity.pdbx_description
1 polymer ?
#
loop_
_entity_poly.entity_id
_entity_poly.type
_entity_poly.pdbx_seq_one_letter_code
_entity_poly.pdbx_strand_id
1 'polypeptide(L)'
;WLQGINYSPGFPIEYMQQIKYKVASMNYHQKKCVVLLDEVSLMNCLEFNKALDFIEGYQDLGQFGRSSDPSKNALVIMIRGLYQNWKFPFAFFFSGSGVKGIDLVDIYNRMHKKTGRSWIVGSRYCVRS
;
A
#
# COMPACT_ATOMS: atom_id res chain seq x y z
N TRP A 1 18.89 0.36 14.45
CA TRP A 1 17.61 -0.31 14.78
C TRP A 1 16.57 -0.15 13.68
N LEU A 2 16.29 1.08 13.18
CA LEU A 2 15.33 1.30 12.07
C LEU A 2 15.82 0.87 10.67
N GLN A 3 17.13 0.77 10.44
CA GLN A 3 17.71 0.36 9.15
C GLN A 3 17.44 -1.10 8.74
N GLY A 4 16.88 -1.92 9.64
CA GLY A 4 16.60 -3.33 9.36
C GLY A 4 15.25 -3.58 8.68
N ILE A 5 14.45 -2.53 8.45
CA ILE A 5 13.12 -2.66 7.84
C ILE A 5 13.12 -1.91 6.52
N ASN A 6 13.15 -2.67 5.42
CA ASN A 6 13.14 -2.11 4.08
C ASN A 6 11.70 -2.00 3.58
N TYR A 7 11.23 -0.78 3.38
CA TYR A 7 9.94 -0.50 2.77
C TYR A 7 10.15 -0.14 1.30
N SER A 8 9.74 -1.05 0.42
CA SER A 8 9.71 -0.80 -1.02
C SER A 8 8.29 -0.47 -1.47
N PRO A 9 8.13 0.32 -2.55
CA PRO A 9 6.84 0.47 -3.23
C PRO A 9 6.22 -0.90 -3.57
N GLY A 10 4.89 -0.96 -3.48
CA GLY A 10 4.10 -2.16 -3.68
C GLY A 10 3.74 -2.89 -2.39
N PHE A 11 3.81 -4.21 -2.42
CA PHE A 11 3.38 -5.09 -1.32
C PHE A 11 4.61 -5.69 -0.60
N PRO A 12 5.16 -5.00 0.42
CA PRO A 12 6.35 -5.46 1.14
C PRO A 12 6.09 -6.78 1.87
N ILE A 13 6.84 -7.83 1.52
CA ILE A 13 6.59 -9.21 1.98
C ILE A 13 6.80 -9.34 3.49
N GLU A 14 7.88 -8.79 4.02
CA GLU A 14 8.23 -8.85 5.44
C GLU A 14 7.15 -8.19 6.30
N TYR A 15 6.70 -7.00 5.89
CA TYR A 15 5.64 -6.29 6.57
C TYR A 15 4.28 -7.03 6.45
N MET A 16 3.98 -7.61 5.30
CA MET A 16 2.80 -8.46 5.12
C MET A 16 2.80 -9.68 6.04
N GLN A 17 3.97 -10.28 6.31
CA GLN A 17 4.08 -11.37 7.29
C GLN A 17 3.78 -10.89 8.71
N GLN A 18 4.28 -9.71 9.10
CA GLN A 18 3.97 -9.11 10.40
C GLN A 18 2.47 -8.87 10.60
N ILE A 19 1.78 -8.34 9.58
CA ILE A 19 0.32 -8.20 9.61
C ILE A 19 -0.34 -9.57 9.82
N LYS A 20 0.10 -10.61 9.09
CA LYS A 20 -0.47 -11.96 9.24
C LYS A 20 -0.33 -12.50 10.66
N TYR A 21 0.82 -12.32 11.30
CA TYR A 21 1.02 -12.72 12.69
C TYR A 21 0.08 -11.96 13.64
N LYS A 22 -0.06 -10.65 13.45
CA LYS A 22 -0.96 -9.82 14.27
C LYS A 22 -2.43 -10.23 14.12
N VAL A 23 -2.80 -10.72 12.95
CA VAL A 23 -4.19 -11.08 12.61
C VAL A 23 -4.51 -12.51 13.00
N ALA A 24 -3.50 -13.39 13.03
CA ALA A 24 -3.63 -14.74 13.56
C ALA A 24 -4.13 -14.72 15.02
N SER A 25 -3.71 -13.73 15.81
CA SER A 25 -4.14 -13.57 17.20
C SER A 25 -5.51 -12.88 17.38
N MET A 26 -6.20 -12.50 16.31
CA MET A 26 -7.47 -11.75 16.37
C MET A 26 -8.69 -12.66 16.27
N ASN A 27 -9.77 -12.26 16.96
CA ASN A 27 -11.07 -12.90 16.88
C ASN A 27 -11.79 -12.57 15.56
N TYR A 28 -12.78 -13.37 15.19
CA TYR A 28 -13.55 -13.20 13.94
C TYR A 28 -14.14 -11.79 13.76
N HIS A 29 -14.71 -11.19 14.82
CA HIS A 29 -15.24 -9.83 14.76
C HIS A 29 -14.15 -8.77 14.56
N GLN A 30 -12.95 -8.98 15.11
CA GLN A 30 -11.82 -8.06 15.01
C GLN A 30 -11.18 -8.10 13.62
N LYS A 31 -11.30 -9.24 12.91
CA LYS A 31 -10.83 -9.45 11.53
C LYS A 31 -11.70 -8.79 10.47
N LYS A 32 -12.90 -8.32 10.83
CA LYS A 32 -13.75 -7.56 9.90
C LYS A 32 -13.14 -6.18 9.68
N CYS A 33 -12.85 -5.85 8.43
CA CYS A 33 -12.12 -4.65 8.07
C CYS A 33 -12.65 -4.02 6.78
N VAL A 34 -12.26 -2.77 6.56
CA VAL A 34 -12.47 -2.04 5.31
C VAL A 34 -11.12 -1.69 4.72
N VAL A 35 -11.06 -1.68 3.40
CA VAL A 35 -9.93 -1.15 2.66
C VAL A 35 -10.18 0.32 2.37
N LEU A 36 -9.15 1.13 2.64
CA LEU A 36 -9.09 2.55 2.35
C LEU A 36 -8.04 2.75 1.27
N LEU A 37 -8.42 3.44 0.21
CA LEU A 37 -7.54 3.88 -0.86
C LEU A 37 -7.54 5.40 -0.81
N ASP A 38 -6.36 6.01 -0.75
CA ASP A 38 -6.22 7.46 -0.78
C ASP A 38 -5.03 7.84 -1.66
N GLU A 39 -5.15 8.95 -2.37
CA GLU A 39 -4.08 9.49 -3.20
C GLU A 39 -3.53 10.76 -2.55
N VAL A 40 -2.24 10.73 -2.24
CA VAL A 40 -1.53 11.80 -1.55
C VAL A 40 -0.64 12.54 -2.53
N SER A 41 -0.77 13.86 -2.63
CA SER A 41 0.16 14.66 -3.43
C SER A 41 1.52 14.76 -2.72
N LEU A 42 2.58 14.53 -3.48
CA LEU A 42 3.96 14.62 -3.06
C LEU A 42 4.64 15.83 -3.70
N MET A 43 5.63 16.36 -3.02
CA MET A 43 6.56 17.30 -3.63
C MET A 43 7.53 16.54 -4.53
N ASN A 44 7.72 17.03 -5.75
CA ASN A 44 8.68 16.43 -6.68
C ASN A 44 10.09 16.67 -6.15
N CYS A 45 10.74 15.59 -5.70
CA CYS A 45 12.14 15.61 -5.27
C CYS A 45 12.80 14.30 -5.72
N LEU A 46 13.98 14.40 -6.35
CA LEU A 46 14.80 13.25 -6.67
C LEU A 46 15.96 13.20 -5.69
N GLU A 47 16.02 12.15 -4.88
CA GLU A 47 17.05 11.98 -3.86
C GLU A 47 17.82 10.71 -4.10
N PHE A 48 19.15 10.77 -4.07
CA PHE A 48 19.98 9.59 -4.20
C PHE A 48 20.20 8.93 -2.84
N ASN A 49 19.58 7.77 -2.64
CA ASN A 49 19.76 6.95 -1.46
C ASN A 49 21.04 6.11 -1.60
N LYS A 50 22.13 6.59 -1.00
CA LYS A 50 23.45 5.95 -1.02
C LYS A 50 23.46 4.54 -0.41
N ALA A 51 22.55 4.23 0.51
CA ALA A 51 22.52 2.92 1.16
C ALA A 51 21.92 1.83 0.25
N LEU A 52 21.01 2.22 -0.64
CA LEU A 52 20.35 1.32 -1.59
C LEU A 52 20.90 1.45 -3.02
N ASP A 53 21.85 2.35 -3.23
CA ASP A 53 22.36 2.75 -4.55
C ASP A 53 21.20 3.04 -5.53
N PHE A 54 20.22 3.80 -5.03
CA PHE A 54 18.91 3.97 -5.68
C PHE A 54 18.48 5.43 -5.64
N ILE A 55 18.05 5.97 -6.77
CA ILE A 55 17.47 7.31 -6.83
C ILE A 55 15.99 7.21 -6.48
N GLU A 56 15.51 7.86 -5.44
CA GLU A 56 14.10 7.94 -5.05
C GLU A 56 13.38 9.08 -5.79
N GLY A 57 12.04 9.08 -5.78
CA GLY A 57 11.23 10.15 -6.37
C GLY A 57 10.76 9.96 -7.82
N TYR A 58 11.08 8.80 -8.41
CA TYR A 58 10.49 8.37 -9.68
C TYR A 58 9.17 7.61 -9.47
N GLN A 59 8.32 7.60 -10.50
CA GLN A 59 7.11 6.78 -10.53
C GLN A 59 7.47 5.29 -10.44
N ASP A 60 6.86 4.63 -9.46
CA ASP A 60 7.11 3.24 -9.12
C ASP A 60 5.79 2.59 -8.71
N LEU A 61 5.25 1.78 -9.60
CA LEU A 61 4.06 0.97 -9.34
C LEU A 61 4.45 -0.39 -8.74
N GLY A 62 5.65 -0.52 -8.18
CA GLY A 62 6.21 -1.73 -7.61
C GLY A 62 6.34 -2.83 -8.67
N GLN A 63 5.53 -3.87 -8.53
CA GLN A 63 5.58 -5.05 -9.41
C GLN A 63 5.14 -4.78 -10.85
N PHE A 64 4.44 -3.67 -11.10
CA PHE A 64 4.00 -3.26 -12.43
C PHE A 64 5.08 -2.50 -13.20
N GLY A 65 6.21 -2.24 -12.56
CA GLY A 65 7.34 -1.56 -13.15
C GLY A 65 7.48 -0.13 -12.67
N ARG A 66 8.59 0.43 -13.10
CA ARG A 66 9.09 1.74 -12.72
C ARG A 66 9.39 2.52 -13.98
N SER A 67 9.03 3.80 -14.00
CA SER A 67 9.36 4.71 -15.10
C SER A 67 10.40 5.73 -14.65
N SER A 68 11.04 6.40 -15.61
CA SER A 68 11.95 7.53 -15.37
C SER A 68 11.21 8.85 -15.14
N ASP A 69 9.89 8.82 -15.03
CA ASP A 69 9.09 10.01 -14.82
C ASP A 69 9.04 10.34 -13.32
N PRO A 70 9.15 11.62 -12.92
CA PRO A 70 9.05 12.00 -11.52
C PRO A 70 7.64 11.72 -10.96
N SER A 71 7.57 11.14 -9.77
CA SER A 71 6.30 10.91 -9.08
C SER A 71 5.77 12.20 -8.47
N LYS A 72 4.49 12.51 -8.71
CA LYS A 72 3.81 13.67 -8.12
C LYS A 72 2.83 13.27 -7.03
N ASN A 73 2.38 12.02 -7.06
CA ASN A 73 1.39 11.48 -6.14
C ASN A 73 1.83 10.11 -5.62
N ALA A 74 1.31 9.73 -4.45
CA ALA A 74 1.39 8.39 -3.92
C ALA A 74 -0.02 7.82 -3.69
N LEU A 75 -0.31 6.66 -4.28
CA LEU A 75 -1.47 5.87 -3.92
C LEU A 75 -1.14 5.07 -2.65
N VAL A 76 -1.87 5.33 -1.58
CA VAL A 76 -1.70 4.64 -0.30
C VAL A 76 -2.92 3.75 -0.06
N ILE A 77 -2.64 2.48 0.24
CA ILE A 77 -3.64 1.48 0.60
C ILE A 77 -3.52 1.20 2.08
N MET A 78 -4.59 1.41 2.83
CA MET A 78 -4.66 1.09 4.25
C MET A 78 -5.80 0.11 4.51
N ILE A 79 -5.63 -0.73 5.52
CA ILE A 79 -6.71 -1.57 6.03
C ILE A 79 -7.08 -1.08 7.42
N ARG A 80 -8.37 -0.89 7.66
CA ARG A 80 -8.93 -0.42 8.93
C ARG A 80 -9.95 -1.40 9.48
N GLY A 81 -9.87 -1.69 10.77
CA GLY A 81 -10.87 -2.52 11.46
C GLY A 81 -12.25 -1.84 11.51
N LEU A 82 -13.31 -2.63 11.32
CA LEU A 82 -14.69 -2.15 11.41
C LEU A 82 -15.17 -2.04 12.85
N TYR A 83 -14.94 -3.10 13.64
CA TYR A 83 -15.42 -3.21 15.02
C TYR A 83 -14.37 -2.79 16.03
N GLN A 84 -13.10 -2.76 15.62
CA GLN A 84 -12.01 -2.30 16.46
C GLN A 84 -11.21 -1.22 15.75
N ASN A 85 -10.73 -0.26 16.55
CA ASN A 85 -9.97 0.87 16.04
C ASN A 85 -8.49 0.50 15.86
N TRP A 86 -8.20 -0.30 14.84
CA TRP A 86 -6.85 -0.52 14.35
C TRP A 86 -6.76 -0.13 12.87
N LYS A 87 -5.57 0.32 12.45
CA LYS A 87 -5.26 0.71 11.07
C LYS A 87 -3.86 0.26 10.72
N PHE A 88 -3.68 -0.35 9.55
CA PHE A 88 -2.38 -0.77 9.04
C PHE A 88 -2.15 -0.25 7.62
N PRO A 89 -1.00 0.38 7.34
CA PRO A 89 -0.61 0.70 5.97
C PRO A 89 -0.31 -0.60 5.22
N PHE A 90 -1.07 -0.95 4.20
CA PHE A 90 -0.93 -2.25 3.53
C PHE A 90 0.08 -2.22 2.39
N ALA A 91 0.02 -1.17 1.57
CA ALA A 91 0.84 -0.97 0.40
C ALA A 91 0.84 0.51 0.02
N PHE A 92 1.86 0.94 -0.69
CA PHE A 92 1.91 2.27 -1.31
C PHE A 92 2.57 2.18 -2.69
N PHE A 93 2.17 3.06 -3.58
CA PHE A 93 2.66 3.12 -4.96
C PHE A 93 2.88 4.58 -5.34
N PHE A 94 3.88 4.86 -6.17
CA PHE A 94 4.17 6.21 -6.64
C PHE A 94 3.65 6.37 -8.06
N SER A 95 2.93 7.48 -8.33
CA SER A 95 2.42 7.82 -9.66
C SER A 95 2.74 9.26 -10.05
N GLY A 96 2.94 9.51 -11.35
CA GLY A 96 3.21 10.85 -11.88
C GLY A 96 1.94 11.69 -12.12
N SER A 97 0.83 11.06 -12.51
CA SER A 97 -0.40 11.77 -12.94
C SER A 97 -1.68 11.05 -12.52
N GLY A 98 -1.63 10.29 -11.42
CA GLY A 98 -2.71 9.40 -11.00
C GLY A 98 -2.50 7.95 -11.44
N VAL A 99 -3.04 7.01 -10.67
CA VAL A 99 -3.00 5.58 -11.02
C VAL A 99 -4.11 5.31 -12.03
N LYS A 100 -3.78 4.65 -13.17
CA LYS A 100 -4.78 4.34 -14.19
C LYS A 100 -5.81 3.38 -13.61
N GLY A 101 -7.07 3.49 -14.05
CA GLY A 101 -8.15 2.64 -13.55
C GLY A 101 -7.86 1.14 -13.71
N ILE A 102 -7.21 0.74 -14.82
CA ILE A 102 -6.83 -0.66 -15.06
C ILE A 102 -5.77 -1.15 -14.04
N ASP A 103 -4.76 -0.33 -13.77
CA ASP A 103 -3.72 -0.64 -12.78
C ASP A 103 -4.32 -0.71 -11.37
N LEU A 104 -5.28 0.17 -11.06
CA LEU A 104 -5.96 0.20 -9.77
C LEU A 104 -6.80 -1.08 -9.55
N VAL A 105 -7.49 -1.56 -10.57
CA VAL A 105 -8.24 -2.83 -10.52
C VAL A 105 -7.27 -4.00 -10.29
N ASP A 106 -6.13 -4.01 -10.98
CA ASP A 106 -5.13 -5.06 -10.79
C ASP A 106 -4.48 -5.03 -9.40
N ILE A 107 -4.17 -3.84 -8.88
CA ILE A 107 -3.68 -3.64 -7.53
C ILE A 107 -4.72 -4.15 -6.51
N TYR A 108 -5.99 -3.80 -6.70
CA TYR A 108 -7.08 -4.27 -5.83
C TYR A 108 -7.21 -5.80 -5.86
N ASN A 109 -7.18 -6.41 -7.05
CA ASN A 109 -7.27 -7.86 -7.21
C ASN A 109 -6.10 -8.58 -6.52
N ARG A 110 -4.88 -8.04 -6.65
CA ARG A 110 -3.69 -8.57 -5.96
C ARG A 110 -3.78 -8.41 -4.45
N MET A 111 -4.23 -7.26 -3.97
CA MET A 111 -4.49 -7.02 -2.56
C MET A 111 -5.50 -8.04 -2.03
N HIS A 112 -6.66 -8.20 -2.68
CA HIS A 112 -7.69 -9.14 -2.27
C HIS A 112 -7.16 -10.59 -2.21
N LYS A 113 -6.35 -11.01 -3.19
CA LYS A 113 -5.69 -12.32 -3.19
C LYS A 113 -4.73 -12.51 -2.00
N LYS A 114 -3.99 -11.45 -1.62
CA LYS A 114 -3.04 -11.49 -0.48
C LYS A 114 -3.73 -11.45 0.88
N THR A 115 -4.85 -10.75 0.97
CA THR A 115 -5.67 -10.67 2.18
C THR A 115 -6.42 -12.00 2.39
N GLY A 116 -6.90 -12.65 1.33
CA GLY A 116 -7.50 -13.99 1.37
C GLY A 116 -8.80 -14.08 2.18
N ARG A 117 -9.37 -15.29 2.29
CA ARG A 117 -10.63 -15.57 3.05
C ARG A 117 -10.53 -15.31 4.56
N SER A 118 -9.33 -15.01 5.07
CA SER A 118 -9.09 -14.75 6.50
C SER A 118 -9.63 -13.38 6.96
N TRP A 119 -9.96 -12.48 6.04
CA TRP A 119 -10.55 -11.19 6.35
C TRP A 119 -11.85 -11.02 5.60
N ILE A 120 -12.84 -10.44 6.27
CA ILE A 120 -14.07 -10.00 5.62
C ILE A 120 -13.86 -8.53 5.31
N VAL A 121 -13.52 -8.27 4.05
CA VAL A 121 -13.24 -6.94 3.54
C VAL A 121 -14.52 -6.38 2.92
N GLY A 122 -15.05 -5.30 3.50
CA GLY A 122 -16.02 -4.45 2.79
C GLY A 122 -15.27 -3.36 2.02
N SER A 123 -15.60 -3.11 0.76
CA SER A 123 -15.10 -1.92 0.06
C SER A 123 -15.96 -0.72 0.39
N ARG A 124 -15.37 0.35 0.94
CA ARG A 124 -16.02 1.67 0.98
C ARG A 124 -15.12 2.61 0.19
N TYR A 125 -15.49 2.89 -1.06
CA TYR A 125 -14.83 3.91 -1.87
C TYR A 125 -15.28 5.27 -1.34
N CYS A 126 -14.37 6.05 -0.76
CA CYS A 126 -14.61 7.46 -0.51
C CYS A 126 -14.02 8.22 -1.69
N VAL A 127 -14.84 8.44 -2.72
CA VAL A 127 -14.51 9.43 -3.76
C VAL A 127 -14.67 10.79 -3.10
N ARG A 128 -13.56 11.45 -2.77
CA ARG A 128 -13.58 12.88 -2.45
C ARG A 128 -13.77 13.62 -3.78
N SER A 129 -15.01 14.02 -4.05
CA SER A 129 -15.37 14.99 -5.08
C SER A 129 -14.93 16.39 -4.68
#